data_AF-A0A2V8LJY0-F1
#
_entry.id   AF-A0A2V8LJY0-F1
#
_cell.length_a   1.000
_cell.length_b   1.000
_cell.length_c   1.000
_cell.angle_alpha   90.00
_cell.angle_beta   90.00
_cell.angle_gamma   90.00
#
_symmetry.space_group_name_H-M   'P 1'
#
loop_
_entity.id
_entity.type
_entity.pdbx_description
1 polymer ?
#
loop_
_entity_poly.entity_id
_entity_poly.type
_entity_poly.pdbx_seq_one_letter_code
_entity_poly.pdbx_strand_id
1 'polypeptide(L)'
;MLIDIHEEIAEVTESPLPIEAEWMRLIARGQSRDGSGLRSMDPLGEQAESGPHYLVRLPQGLSETSLELFGMFTYEIRLGHTGSRWSTAQGRFGPALRIAGVQHPAPPLVCSPARDQFAIRIRAPYATAVHNGRNVRRRFPRTSMWAVLYARVQQTDAASWRNLLLARAMMSPRQESMDLDADARTLFGEGLFEIVQVQNQLRQLGLPDDTPLTALAVELFTDPLPPDPLGQSLGHARMLRVSPLVPVPDQC
;
A
#
# COMPACT_ATOMS: atom_id res chain seq x y z
N MET A 1 17.98 -14.23 9.02
CA MET A 1 17.60 -15.20 10.05
C MET A 1 16.29 -15.80 9.59
N LEU A 2 16.37 -16.96 8.93
CA LEU A 2 15.20 -17.76 8.61
C LEU A 2 14.88 -18.54 9.89
N ILE A 3 13.63 -18.49 10.32
CA ILE A 3 13.14 -19.20 11.51
C ILE A 3 13.29 -20.69 11.24
N ASP A 4 13.89 -21.41 12.20
CA ASP A 4 14.12 -22.85 12.11
C ASP A 4 12.77 -23.58 12.13
N ILE A 5 12.58 -24.59 11.27
CA ILE A 5 11.29 -25.25 11.04
C ILE A 5 10.79 -26.10 12.23
N HIS A 6 11.50 -26.06 13.36
CA HIS A 6 11.18 -26.75 14.61
C HIS A 6 10.95 -25.78 15.78
N GLU A 7 10.92 -24.47 15.53
CA GLU A 7 10.55 -23.49 16.55
C GLU A 7 9.04 -23.58 16.81
N GLU A 8 8.69 -24.00 18.02
CA GLU A 8 7.31 -24.07 18.49
C GLU A 8 6.69 -22.68 18.39
N ILE A 9 5.61 -22.54 17.63
CA ILE A 9 4.92 -21.26 17.48
C ILE A 9 4.39 -20.89 18.87
N ALA A 10 4.99 -19.88 19.49
CA ALA A 10 4.60 -19.43 20.81
C ALA A 10 3.09 -19.16 20.86
N GLU A 11 2.42 -19.74 21.86
CA GLU A 11 1.01 -19.50 22.10
C GLU A 11 0.80 -18.01 22.39
N VAL A 12 -0.05 -17.35 21.61
CA VAL A 12 -0.26 -15.91 21.74
C VAL A 12 -1.11 -15.65 22.98
N THR A 13 -0.48 -15.23 24.08
CA THR A 13 -1.21 -14.83 25.29
C THR A 13 -2.07 -13.60 25.01
N GLU A 14 -3.36 -13.66 25.34
CA GLU A 14 -4.26 -12.51 25.22
C GLU A 14 -3.80 -11.39 26.15
N SER A 15 -3.57 -10.20 25.59
CA SER A 15 -3.27 -9.02 26.40
C SER A 15 -4.57 -8.56 27.06
N PRO A 16 -4.58 -8.24 28.37
CA PRO A 16 -5.77 -7.71 29.01
C PRO A 16 -6.14 -6.36 28.40
N LEU A 17 -7.43 -5.98 28.49
CA LEU A 17 -7.83 -4.62 28.16
C LEU A 17 -6.99 -3.62 28.97
N PRO A 18 -6.59 -2.48 28.39
CA PRO A 18 -5.84 -1.43 29.08
C PRO A 18 -6.78 -0.63 30.02
N ILE A 19 -7.46 -1.34 30.90
CA ILE A 19 -8.33 -0.82 31.95
C ILE A 19 -7.92 -1.44 33.28
N GLU A 20 -8.07 -0.68 34.35
CA GLU A 20 -7.82 -1.19 35.69
C GLU A 20 -8.77 -2.35 36.02
N ALA A 21 -8.26 -3.34 36.76
CA ALA A 21 -9.06 -4.45 37.23
C ALA A 21 -10.08 -3.96 38.26
N GLU A 22 -11.38 -4.13 37.98
CA GLU A 22 -12.46 -3.81 38.91
C GLU A 22 -12.88 -5.06 39.69
N TRP A 23 -12.13 -5.43 40.74
CA TRP A 23 -12.42 -6.62 41.54
C TRP A 23 -13.78 -6.56 42.26
N MET A 24 -14.15 -5.39 42.74
CA MET A 24 -15.42 -5.12 43.42
C MET A 24 -15.81 -3.66 43.18
N ARG A 25 -17.08 -3.41 42.87
CA ARG A 25 -17.59 -2.07 42.64
C ARG A 25 -18.82 -1.76 43.49
N LEU A 26 -18.73 -0.71 44.31
CA LEU A 26 -19.84 -0.22 45.10
C LEU A 26 -20.68 0.77 44.29
N ILE A 27 -21.98 0.50 44.15
CA ILE A 27 -22.94 1.37 43.48
C ILE A 27 -23.81 2.03 44.55
N ALA A 28 -23.68 3.34 44.70
CA ALA A 28 -24.45 4.11 45.69
C ALA A 28 -25.63 4.84 45.03
N ARG A 29 -26.72 5.02 45.79
CA ARG A 29 -27.86 5.82 45.34
C ARG A 29 -27.43 7.28 45.13
N GLY A 30 -27.74 7.84 43.95
CA GLY A 30 -27.38 9.23 43.61
C GLY A 30 -25.95 9.41 43.09
N GLN A 31 -25.19 8.32 42.90
CA GLN A 31 -23.88 8.38 42.26
C GLN A 31 -24.01 8.95 40.83
N SER A 32 -23.11 9.87 40.48
CA SER A 32 -23.02 10.39 39.12
C SER A 32 -22.77 9.26 38.12
N ARG A 33 -23.25 9.43 36.90
CA ARG A 33 -22.98 8.48 35.83
C ARG A 33 -21.48 8.30 35.65
N ASP A 34 -21.03 7.05 35.72
CA ASP A 34 -19.65 6.70 35.43
C ASP A 34 -19.44 6.38 33.94
N GLY A 35 -18.35 6.93 33.38
CA GLY A 35 -17.89 6.71 32.02
C GLY A 35 -16.59 5.90 31.95
N SER A 36 -16.15 5.26 33.03
CA SER A 36 -14.93 4.45 33.06
C SER A 36 -14.93 3.41 31.93
N GLY A 37 -13.78 3.22 31.29
CA GLY A 37 -13.64 2.33 30.14
C GLY A 37 -14.23 2.83 28.82
N LEU A 38 -14.97 3.96 28.78
CA LEU A 38 -15.63 4.43 27.55
C LEU A 38 -14.64 4.76 26.42
N ARG A 39 -13.41 5.14 26.77
CA ARG A 39 -12.34 5.49 25.82
C ARG A 39 -11.29 4.38 25.65
N SER A 40 -11.58 3.18 26.14
CA SER A 40 -10.62 2.06 26.07
C SER A 40 -10.64 1.32 24.73
N MET A 41 -11.65 1.59 23.90
CA MET A 41 -11.77 1.08 22.54
C MET A 41 -12.23 2.23 21.63
N ASP A 42 -11.80 2.22 20.38
CA ASP A 42 -12.31 3.14 19.37
C ASP A 42 -13.54 2.57 18.66
N PRO A 43 -14.57 3.38 18.37
CA PRO A 43 -15.70 2.93 17.56
C PRO A 43 -15.24 2.63 16.13
N LEU A 44 -15.75 1.55 15.55
CA LEU A 44 -15.57 1.28 14.12
C LEU A 44 -16.18 2.41 13.26
N GLY A 45 -15.72 2.49 12.01
CA GLY A 45 -16.19 3.48 11.04
C GLY A 45 -17.67 3.31 10.67
N GLU A 46 -18.11 4.14 9.73
CA GLU A 46 -19.46 4.04 9.20
C GLU A 46 -19.72 2.65 8.59
N GLN A 47 -20.99 2.24 8.65
CA GLN A 47 -21.44 1.05 7.96
C GLN A 47 -21.24 1.25 6.46
N ALA A 48 -20.66 0.27 5.78
CA ALA A 48 -20.50 0.30 4.34
C ALA A 48 -21.88 0.37 3.67
N GLU A 49 -22.01 1.18 2.62
CA GLU A 49 -23.25 1.32 1.85
C GLU A 49 -23.78 -0.02 1.30
N SER A 50 -22.89 -1.01 1.14
CA SER A 50 -23.17 -2.33 0.57
C SER A 50 -23.76 -3.37 1.53
N GLY A 51 -23.99 -3.05 2.82
CA GLY A 51 -24.60 -3.99 3.76
C GLY A 51 -24.07 -3.89 5.19
N PRO A 52 -24.14 -4.96 6.01
CA PRO A 52 -23.78 -4.93 7.43
C PRO A 52 -22.25 -5.01 7.68
N HIS A 53 -21.45 -4.40 6.81
CA HIS A 53 -20.00 -4.36 6.95
C HIS A 53 -19.59 -3.05 7.60
N TYR A 54 -18.55 -3.08 8.42
CA TYR A 54 -17.97 -1.88 9.04
C TYR A 54 -16.55 -1.71 8.54
N LEU A 55 -16.17 -0.47 8.24
CA LEU A 55 -14.80 -0.16 7.85
C LEU A 55 -13.90 -0.07 9.09
N VAL A 56 -12.81 -0.84 9.06
CA VAL A 56 -11.71 -0.70 10.03
C VAL A 56 -10.92 0.53 9.63
N ARG A 57 -10.79 1.48 10.57
CA ARG A 57 -10.03 2.71 10.36
C ARG A 57 -8.53 2.41 10.31
N LEU A 58 -7.77 3.30 9.69
CA LEU A 58 -6.32 3.29 9.85
C LEU A 58 -5.97 3.47 11.34
N PRO A 59 -4.88 2.85 11.81
CA PRO A 59 -4.37 3.07 13.16
C PRO A 59 -4.18 4.56 13.46
N GLN A 60 -4.38 4.94 14.71
CA GLN A 60 -4.21 6.32 15.13
C GLN A 60 -2.82 6.85 14.78
N GLY A 61 -2.76 8.05 14.20
CA GLY A 61 -1.50 8.67 13.78
C GLY A 61 -0.99 8.23 12.41
N LEU A 62 -1.64 7.25 11.75
CA LEU A 62 -1.33 6.88 10.38
C LEU A 62 -2.25 7.60 9.37
N SER A 63 -1.71 7.83 8.20
CA SER A 63 -2.39 8.37 7.02
C SER A 63 -2.23 7.39 5.86
N GLU A 64 -2.96 7.58 4.77
CA GLU A 64 -2.87 6.74 3.57
C GLU A 64 -1.46 6.70 2.95
N THR A 65 -0.62 7.69 3.24
CA THR A 65 0.77 7.76 2.76
C THR A 65 1.80 7.20 3.75
N SER A 66 1.37 6.74 4.94
CA SER A 66 2.26 6.25 5.99
C SER A 66 2.95 4.94 5.57
N LEU A 67 4.28 4.89 5.68
CA LEU A 67 5.07 3.73 5.26
C LEU A 67 4.80 2.47 6.10
N GLU A 68 4.31 2.63 7.31
CA GLU A 68 3.85 1.57 8.19
C GLU A 68 2.75 0.72 7.54
N LEU A 69 2.01 1.25 6.56
CA LEU A 69 0.97 0.52 5.84
C LEU A 69 1.52 -0.60 4.94
N PHE A 70 2.84 -0.66 4.69
CA PHE A 70 3.46 -1.85 4.10
C PHE A 70 3.51 -3.05 5.05
N GLY A 71 3.33 -2.81 6.35
CA GLY A 71 3.36 -3.83 7.40
C GLY A 71 2.04 -4.57 7.57
N MET A 72 2.03 -5.42 8.59
CA MET A 72 0.85 -6.15 9.04
C MET A 72 0.42 -5.61 10.40
N PHE A 73 -0.88 -5.47 10.59
CA PHE A 73 -1.49 -4.98 11.80
C PHE A 73 -2.22 -6.09 12.54
N THR A 74 -2.37 -5.91 13.85
CA THR A 74 -3.22 -6.76 14.68
C THR A 74 -4.31 -5.89 15.29
N TYR A 75 -5.56 -6.29 15.08
CA TYR A 75 -6.72 -5.62 15.66
C TYR A 75 -7.35 -6.49 16.73
N GLU A 76 -7.83 -5.82 17.77
CA GLU A 76 -8.75 -6.38 18.74
C GLU A 76 -10.12 -5.74 18.51
N ILE A 77 -11.12 -6.55 18.20
CA ILE A 77 -12.49 -6.09 17.95
C ILE A 77 -13.37 -6.65 19.07
N ARG A 78 -14.15 -5.77 19.70
CA ARG A 78 -15.11 -6.15 20.73
C ARG A 78 -16.47 -5.54 20.44
N LEU A 79 -17.51 -6.31 20.74
CA LEU A 79 -18.87 -5.78 20.82
C LEU A 79 -19.08 -5.15 22.21
N GLY A 80 -19.69 -3.98 22.26
CA GLY A 80 -19.94 -3.30 23.53
C GLY A 80 -20.96 -2.17 23.43
N HIS A 81 -21.10 -1.44 24.52
CA HIS A 81 -22.06 -0.34 24.62
C HIS A 81 -21.36 1.03 24.58
N THR A 82 -22.00 1.97 23.87
CA THR A 82 -21.60 3.37 23.88
C THR A 82 -21.97 4.02 25.22
N GLY A 83 -21.62 5.31 25.36
CA GLY A 83 -22.11 6.18 26.42
C GLY A 83 -23.63 6.43 26.38
N SER A 84 -24.45 5.52 25.85
CA SER A 84 -25.92 5.52 25.97
C SER A 84 -26.42 4.68 27.16
N ARG A 85 -25.62 3.71 27.62
CA ARG A 85 -25.97 2.84 28.77
C ARG A 85 -24.98 3.01 29.91
N TRP A 86 -25.41 2.71 31.12
CA TRP A 86 -24.50 2.57 32.26
C TRP A 86 -24.03 1.11 32.32
N SER A 87 -22.72 0.91 32.52
CA SER A 87 -22.10 -0.40 32.76
C SER A 87 -20.75 -0.21 33.43
N THR A 88 -20.22 -1.23 34.08
CA THR A 88 -18.86 -1.23 34.65
C THR A 88 -17.80 -1.25 33.54
N ALA A 89 -16.56 -0.86 33.80
CA ALA A 89 -15.52 -0.80 32.77
C ALA A 89 -15.25 -2.20 32.18
N GLN A 90 -15.17 -3.21 33.05
CA GLN A 90 -14.96 -4.61 32.69
C GLN A 90 -16.17 -5.24 31.97
N GLY A 91 -17.39 -4.76 32.27
CA GLY A 91 -18.62 -5.22 31.61
C GLY A 91 -18.98 -4.44 30.33
N ARG A 92 -18.15 -3.47 29.91
CA ARG A 92 -18.47 -2.60 28.76
C ARG A 92 -18.40 -3.32 27.43
N PHE A 93 -17.35 -4.11 27.29
CA PHE A 93 -16.95 -4.76 26.06
C PHE A 93 -16.89 -6.26 26.32
N GLY A 94 -17.50 -7.03 25.43
CA GLY A 94 -17.50 -8.48 25.51
C GLY A 94 -16.13 -9.10 25.22
N PRO A 95 -16.12 -10.40 24.91
CA PRO A 95 -14.90 -11.11 24.50
C PRO A 95 -14.20 -10.46 23.32
N ALA A 96 -12.87 -10.61 23.26
CA ALA A 96 -12.04 -10.13 22.17
C ALA A 96 -12.14 -11.05 20.94
N LEU A 97 -12.31 -10.46 19.76
CA LEU A 97 -11.96 -11.07 18.50
C LEU A 97 -10.64 -10.46 18.03
N ARG A 98 -9.55 -11.23 18.08
CA ARG A 98 -8.23 -10.79 17.64
C ARG A 98 -7.98 -11.22 16.20
N ILE A 99 -7.65 -10.26 15.35
CA ILE A 99 -7.33 -10.48 13.94
C ILE A 99 -5.90 -10.02 13.71
N ALA A 100 -4.98 -10.97 13.58
CA ALA A 100 -3.60 -10.72 13.23
C ALA A 100 -3.40 -10.79 11.71
N GLY A 101 -2.35 -10.13 11.20
CA GLY A 101 -2.02 -10.16 9.78
C GLY A 101 -2.92 -9.29 8.90
N VAL A 102 -3.61 -8.30 9.48
CA VAL A 102 -4.43 -7.37 8.71
C VAL A 102 -3.53 -6.44 7.92
N GLN A 103 -3.67 -6.48 6.60
CA GLN A 103 -2.96 -5.56 5.71
C GLN A 103 -3.90 -4.45 5.25
N HIS A 104 -3.48 -3.22 5.45
CA HIS A 104 -4.14 -2.05 4.85
C HIS A 104 -3.68 -1.84 3.41
N PRO A 105 -4.44 -1.09 2.58
CA PRO A 105 -3.96 -0.68 1.27
C PRO A 105 -2.57 -0.05 1.39
N ALA A 106 -1.64 -0.52 0.56
CA ALA A 106 -0.28 -0.01 0.55
C ALA A 106 -0.27 1.48 0.14
N PRO A 107 0.71 2.27 0.62
CA PRO A 107 0.80 3.68 0.28
C PRO A 107 0.82 3.93 -1.23
N PRO A 108 0.13 4.96 -1.74
CA PRO A 108 0.05 5.24 -3.17
C PRO A 108 1.43 5.26 -3.86
N LEU A 109 1.51 4.64 -5.03
CA LEU A 109 2.71 4.66 -5.87
C LEU A 109 2.64 5.85 -6.83
N VAL A 110 3.60 6.76 -6.74
CA VAL A 110 3.71 7.90 -7.65
C VAL A 110 4.58 7.53 -8.84
N CYS A 111 4.06 7.74 -10.05
CA CYS A 111 4.80 7.61 -11.31
C CYS A 111 5.15 9.01 -11.83
N SER A 112 6.43 9.25 -12.10
CA SER A 112 6.95 10.53 -12.59
C SER A 112 7.62 10.34 -13.95
N PRO A 113 6.87 10.44 -15.05
CA PRO A 113 7.42 10.46 -16.39
C PRO A 113 8.08 11.81 -16.70
N ALA A 114 9.20 11.78 -17.41
CA ALA A 114 9.85 12.93 -18.02
C ALA A 114 10.32 12.56 -19.43
N ARG A 115 10.20 13.48 -20.38
CA ARG A 115 10.62 13.27 -21.77
C ARG A 115 11.70 14.28 -22.13
N ASP A 116 12.76 13.79 -22.76
CA ASP A 116 13.75 14.59 -23.48
C ASP A 116 13.87 14.11 -24.94
N GLN A 117 14.82 14.67 -25.69
CA GLN A 117 15.01 14.34 -27.11
C GLN A 117 15.48 12.89 -27.36
N PHE A 118 15.99 12.21 -26.33
CA PHE A 118 16.59 10.88 -26.45
C PHE A 118 15.71 9.79 -25.83
N ALA A 119 15.07 10.08 -24.70
CA ALA A 119 14.31 9.08 -23.96
C ALA A 119 13.10 9.65 -23.19
N ILE A 120 12.19 8.73 -22.88
CA ILE A 120 11.19 8.89 -21.82
C ILE A 120 11.73 8.17 -20.58
N ARG A 121 12.01 8.94 -19.54
CA ARG A 121 12.44 8.43 -18.24
C ARG A 121 11.25 8.35 -17.29
N ILE A 122 11.03 7.17 -16.72
CA ILE A 122 10.02 6.94 -15.68
C ILE A 122 10.73 6.78 -14.35
N ARG A 123 10.29 7.53 -13.34
CA ARG A 123 10.79 7.41 -11.95
C ARG A 123 9.64 7.08 -11.01
N ALA A 124 9.88 6.20 -10.05
CA ALA A 124 8.92 5.88 -8.99
C ALA A 124 9.63 5.39 -7.71
N PRO A 125 9.06 5.64 -6.51
CA PRO A 125 9.69 5.27 -5.24
C PRO A 125 9.44 3.80 -4.88
N TYR A 126 10.49 3.05 -4.54
CA TYR A 126 10.37 1.70 -3.99
C TYR A 126 9.68 1.68 -2.64
N ALA A 127 9.06 0.55 -2.31
CA ALA A 127 8.52 0.33 -0.98
C ALA A 127 9.65 0.42 0.05
N THR A 128 9.40 1.17 1.11
CA THR A 128 10.36 1.38 2.19
C THR A 128 9.87 0.65 3.43
N ALA A 129 10.61 -0.37 3.85
CA ALA A 129 10.29 -1.11 5.07
C ALA A 129 10.55 -0.24 6.29
N VAL A 130 9.56 -0.14 7.17
CA VAL A 130 9.64 0.61 8.43
C VAL A 130 9.35 -0.31 9.61
N HIS A 131 10.12 -0.17 10.68
CA HIS A 131 9.91 -0.86 11.95
C HIS A 131 10.07 0.14 13.10
N ASN A 132 9.06 0.26 13.95
CA ASN A 132 9.01 1.25 15.04
C ASN A 132 9.34 2.68 14.59
N GLY A 133 8.77 3.11 13.46
CA GLY A 133 8.97 4.44 12.89
C GLY A 133 10.34 4.66 12.24
N ARG A 134 11.22 3.65 12.20
CA ARG A 134 12.55 3.74 11.62
C ARG A 134 12.66 3.00 10.29
N ASN A 135 13.38 3.58 9.33
CA ASN A 135 13.62 2.96 8.04
C ASN A 135 14.56 1.76 8.21
N VAL A 136 14.07 0.56 7.91
CA VAL A 136 14.83 -0.70 7.97
C VAL A 136 15.03 -1.31 6.57
N ARG A 137 14.94 -0.47 5.53
CA ARG A 137 15.16 -0.86 4.13
C ARG A 137 16.55 -1.49 3.97
N ARG A 138 16.60 -2.61 3.25
CA ARG A 138 17.86 -3.25 2.83
C ARG A 138 18.52 -2.47 1.69
N ARG A 139 19.85 -2.62 1.53
CA ARG A 139 20.63 -2.04 0.42
C ARG A 139 19.96 -2.28 -0.94
N PHE A 140 19.57 -3.53 -1.20
CA PHE A 140 18.84 -3.95 -2.39
C PHE A 140 17.35 -4.13 -2.10
N PRO A 141 16.45 -3.56 -2.92
CA PRO A 141 15.01 -3.84 -2.85
C PRO A 141 14.74 -5.34 -2.98
N ARG A 142 13.75 -5.83 -2.22
CA ARG A 142 13.21 -7.19 -2.37
C ARG A 142 12.03 -7.24 -3.35
N THR A 143 11.54 -6.09 -3.76
CA THR A 143 10.53 -5.92 -4.80
C THR A 143 11.22 -5.61 -6.13
N SER A 144 10.54 -5.95 -7.23
CA SER A 144 10.90 -5.47 -8.56
C SER A 144 9.96 -4.34 -8.97
N MET A 145 10.42 -3.45 -9.83
CA MET A 145 9.64 -2.32 -10.29
C MET A 145 9.72 -2.25 -11.81
N TRP A 146 8.59 -1.95 -12.44
CA TRP A 146 8.46 -1.89 -13.88
C TRP A 146 7.74 -0.61 -14.29
N ALA A 147 8.23 0.01 -15.35
CA ALA A 147 7.52 1.04 -16.08
C ALA A 147 6.77 0.40 -17.25
N VAL A 148 5.55 0.85 -17.49
CA VAL A 148 4.75 0.42 -18.63
C VAL A 148 4.28 1.64 -19.39
N LEU A 149 4.55 1.67 -20.69
CA LEU A 149 4.29 2.80 -21.57
C LEU A 149 3.15 2.47 -22.54
N TYR A 150 2.19 3.38 -22.67
CA TYR A 150 1.04 3.26 -23.55
C TYR A 150 0.93 4.45 -24.50
N ALA A 151 0.50 4.19 -25.73
CA ALA A 151 -0.10 5.18 -26.61
C ALA A 151 -1.56 5.38 -26.25
N ARG A 152 -2.02 6.63 -26.18
CA ARG A 152 -3.43 6.97 -26.05
C ARG A 152 -4.00 7.27 -27.41
N VAL A 153 -4.97 6.45 -27.81
CA VAL A 153 -5.63 6.57 -29.11
C VAL A 153 -7.11 6.81 -28.90
N GLN A 154 -7.67 7.79 -29.61
CA GLN A 154 -9.11 8.05 -29.59
C GLN A 154 -9.81 7.06 -30.53
N GLN A 155 -10.95 6.52 -30.11
CA GLN A 155 -11.79 5.72 -31.00
C GLN A 155 -12.26 6.58 -32.19
N THR A 156 -12.55 5.93 -33.32
CA THR A 156 -12.99 6.59 -34.56
C THR A 156 -14.31 7.37 -34.40
N ASP A 157 -15.15 6.98 -33.45
CA ASP A 157 -16.40 7.66 -33.08
C ASP A 157 -16.19 8.79 -32.05
N ALA A 158 -14.95 9.06 -31.66
CA ALA A 158 -14.56 10.00 -30.61
C ALA A 158 -15.15 9.71 -29.21
N ALA A 159 -15.85 8.59 -28.99
CA ALA A 159 -16.60 8.33 -27.77
C ALA A 159 -15.70 8.02 -26.57
N SER A 160 -14.52 7.44 -26.80
CA SER A 160 -13.58 7.18 -25.72
C SER A 160 -12.12 7.06 -26.19
N TRP A 161 -11.22 7.04 -25.20
CA TRP A 161 -9.79 6.80 -25.42
C TRP A 161 -9.43 5.36 -25.02
N ARG A 162 -8.46 4.79 -25.73
CA ARG A 162 -7.87 3.48 -25.45
C ARG A 162 -6.37 3.62 -25.22
N ASN A 163 -5.85 2.77 -24.33
CA ASN A 163 -4.42 2.67 -24.06
C ASN A 163 -3.89 1.44 -24.79
N LEU A 164 -3.00 1.65 -25.75
CA LEU A 164 -2.31 0.59 -26.47
C LEU A 164 -0.92 0.43 -25.88
N LEU A 165 -0.59 -0.76 -25.40
CA LEU A 165 0.72 -1.04 -24.82
C LEU A 165 1.80 -0.89 -25.89
N LEU A 166 2.81 -0.06 -25.63
CA LEU A 166 3.97 0.09 -26.50
C LEU A 166 5.16 -0.72 -25.98
N ALA A 167 5.48 -0.57 -24.70
CA ALA A 167 6.69 -1.15 -24.13
C ALA A 167 6.59 -1.31 -22.61
N ARG A 168 7.47 -2.18 -22.08
CA ARG A 168 7.73 -2.37 -20.65
C ARG A 168 9.23 -2.22 -20.41
N ALA A 169 9.60 -1.57 -19.31
CA ALA A 169 10.99 -1.44 -18.90
C ALA A 169 11.13 -1.81 -17.43
N MET A 170 12.06 -2.71 -17.11
CA MET A 170 12.47 -2.93 -15.73
C MET A 170 13.08 -1.64 -15.19
N MET A 171 12.66 -1.24 -14.01
CA MET A 171 13.19 -0.08 -13.30
C MET A 171 14.23 -0.55 -12.29
N SER A 172 15.35 0.16 -12.23
CA SER A 172 16.42 -0.14 -11.27
C SER A 172 16.81 1.11 -10.48
N PRO A 173 17.21 0.97 -9.21
CA PRO A 173 17.77 2.08 -8.47
C PRO A 173 19.14 2.47 -9.03
N ARG A 174 19.46 3.78 -8.99
CA ARG A 174 20.82 4.23 -9.27
C ARG A 174 21.78 3.69 -8.22
N GLN A 175 22.95 3.23 -8.65
CA GLN A 175 23.95 2.62 -7.77
C GLN A 175 24.33 3.51 -6.59
N GLU A 176 24.57 4.79 -6.84
CA GLU A 176 24.85 5.80 -5.82
C GLU A 176 23.75 5.91 -4.76
N SER A 177 22.48 5.73 -5.15
CA SER A 177 21.35 5.79 -4.22
C SER A 177 21.21 4.54 -3.35
N MET A 178 21.79 3.41 -3.77
CA MET A 178 21.83 2.19 -2.98
C MET A 178 22.88 2.25 -1.87
N ASP A 179 23.94 3.06 -2.06
CA ASP A 179 25.07 3.16 -1.14
C ASP A 179 24.89 4.20 -0.03
N LEU A 180 23.79 4.95 -0.06
CA LEU A 180 23.41 5.90 0.98
C LEU A 180 22.72 5.21 2.16
N ASP A 181 22.95 5.76 3.37
CA ASP A 181 22.29 5.30 4.60
C ASP A 181 20.76 5.28 4.45
N ALA A 182 20.15 4.18 4.92
CA ALA A 182 18.71 3.95 4.80
C ALA A 182 17.88 5.01 5.53
N ASP A 183 18.40 5.60 6.60
CA ASP A 183 17.63 6.42 7.55
C ASP A 183 17.08 7.76 6.99
N ALA A 184 17.45 8.21 5.77
CA ALA A 184 17.09 9.56 5.32
C ALA A 184 16.48 9.70 3.92
N ARG A 185 16.53 8.69 3.02
CA ARG A 185 16.12 8.90 1.61
C ARG A 185 15.26 7.78 1.04
N THR A 186 14.17 8.18 0.41
CA THR A 186 13.37 7.35 -0.48
C THR A 186 14.23 6.85 -1.63
N LEU A 187 14.26 5.54 -1.85
CA LEU A 187 14.94 4.94 -2.99
C LEU A 187 14.03 4.99 -4.21
N PHE A 188 14.51 5.58 -5.30
CA PHE A 188 13.78 5.64 -6.57
C PHE A 188 14.32 4.61 -7.55
N GLY A 189 13.42 3.92 -8.23
CA GLY A 189 13.72 3.18 -9.45
C GLY A 189 13.59 4.08 -10.66
N GLU A 190 14.41 3.83 -11.68
CA GLU A 190 14.34 4.50 -12.98
C GLU A 190 14.25 3.48 -14.11
N GLY A 191 13.33 3.72 -15.04
CA GLY A 191 13.22 2.98 -16.31
C GLY A 191 13.29 3.96 -17.47
N LEU A 192 13.80 3.48 -18.61
CA LEU A 192 14.01 4.29 -19.81
C LEU A 192 13.33 3.64 -21.02
N PHE A 193 12.72 4.47 -21.85
CA PHE A 193 12.26 4.12 -23.19
C PHE A 193 12.94 5.05 -24.19
N GLU A 194 13.71 4.53 -25.12
CA GLU A 194 14.36 5.35 -26.15
C GLU A 194 13.31 5.89 -27.13
N ILE A 195 13.38 7.19 -27.44
CA ILE A 195 12.41 7.86 -28.33
C ILE A 195 12.35 7.18 -29.70
N VAL A 196 13.50 6.76 -30.25
CA VAL A 196 13.58 6.05 -31.53
C VAL A 196 12.79 4.74 -31.50
N GLN A 197 12.87 3.98 -30.40
CA GLN A 197 12.14 2.73 -30.25
C GLN A 197 10.64 2.97 -30.10
N VAL A 198 10.25 4.02 -29.37
CA VAL A 198 8.85 4.44 -29.19
C VAL A 198 8.24 4.85 -30.54
N GLN A 199 8.93 5.70 -31.31
CA GLN A 199 8.49 6.11 -32.65
C GLN A 199 8.41 4.93 -33.63
N ASN A 200 9.35 3.98 -33.55
CA ASN A 200 9.29 2.75 -34.35
C ASN A 200 8.03 1.94 -34.01
N GLN A 201 7.70 1.79 -32.72
CA GLN A 201 6.49 1.08 -32.29
C GLN A 201 5.20 1.81 -32.72
N LEU A 202 5.15 3.13 -32.58
CA LEU A 202 4.02 3.93 -33.06
C LEU A 202 3.79 3.73 -34.56
N ARG A 203 4.85 3.84 -35.37
CA ARG A 203 4.77 3.61 -36.82
C ARG A 203 4.36 2.18 -37.19
N GLN A 204 4.84 1.17 -36.47
CA GLN A 204 4.42 -0.23 -36.66
C GLN A 204 2.93 -0.43 -36.39
N LEU A 205 2.36 0.32 -35.46
CA LEU A 205 0.93 0.34 -35.16
C LEU A 205 0.13 1.28 -36.08
N GLY A 206 0.77 1.95 -37.04
CA GLY A 206 0.14 2.93 -37.91
C GLY A 206 -0.28 4.23 -37.20
N LEU A 207 0.35 4.54 -36.06
CA LEU A 207 0.06 5.71 -35.26
C LEU A 207 1.05 6.85 -35.57
N PRO A 208 0.61 8.12 -35.50
CA PRO A 208 1.49 9.29 -35.61
C PRO A 208 2.57 9.34 -34.52
N ASP A 209 3.73 9.94 -34.83
CA ASP A 209 4.83 10.10 -33.88
C ASP A 209 4.51 11.03 -32.71
N ASP A 210 3.51 11.91 -32.85
CA ASP A 210 2.99 12.82 -31.83
C ASP A 210 1.83 12.22 -31.03
N THR A 211 1.54 10.93 -31.18
CA THR A 211 0.49 10.25 -30.41
C THR A 211 0.70 10.46 -28.90
N PRO A 212 -0.31 10.96 -28.15
CA PRO A 212 -0.16 11.20 -26.72
C PRO A 212 0.21 9.93 -25.97
N LEU A 213 1.16 10.02 -25.04
CA LEU A 213 1.64 8.86 -24.29
C LEU A 213 1.24 8.95 -22.82
N THR A 214 1.06 7.79 -22.21
CA THR A 214 0.88 7.63 -20.76
C THR A 214 1.75 6.53 -20.21
N ALA A 215 2.14 6.68 -18.96
CA ALA A 215 2.94 5.68 -18.26
C ALA A 215 2.33 5.30 -16.91
N LEU A 216 2.61 4.08 -16.48
CA LEU A 216 2.35 3.61 -15.13
C LEU A 216 3.60 2.93 -14.57
N ALA A 217 3.73 2.96 -13.25
CA ALA A 217 4.71 2.18 -12.51
C ALA A 217 3.99 1.02 -11.81
N VAL A 218 4.59 -0.17 -11.85
CA VAL A 218 4.12 -1.36 -11.14
C VAL A 218 5.24 -1.86 -10.24
N GLU A 219 4.93 -2.05 -8.97
CA GLU A 219 5.84 -2.72 -8.04
C GLU A 219 5.30 -4.12 -7.71
N LEU A 220 6.18 -5.10 -7.85
CA LEU A 220 5.87 -6.52 -7.71
C LEU A 220 6.70 -7.14 -6.60
N PHE A 221 6.10 -8.11 -5.92
CA PHE A 221 6.78 -8.97 -4.95
C PHE A 221 6.66 -10.44 -5.38
N THR A 222 7.81 -11.09 -5.58
CA THR A 222 7.92 -12.52 -5.91
C THR A 222 9.36 -12.97 -5.73
N ASP A 223 9.57 -14.23 -5.35
CA ASP A 223 10.89 -14.85 -5.22
C ASP A 223 10.79 -16.31 -5.72
N PRO A 224 11.35 -16.65 -6.91
CA PRO A 224 12.11 -15.78 -7.82
C PRO A 224 11.21 -14.83 -8.64
N LEU A 225 11.83 -13.85 -9.31
CA LEU A 225 11.16 -13.00 -10.30
C LEU A 225 11.01 -13.76 -11.64
N PRO A 226 9.79 -13.97 -12.17
CA PRO A 226 9.64 -14.62 -13.45
C PRO A 226 10.12 -13.70 -14.59
N PRO A 227 10.43 -14.24 -15.78
CA PRO A 227 11.02 -13.46 -16.87
C PRO A 227 10.15 -12.30 -17.39
N ASP A 228 8.83 -12.46 -17.44
CA ASP A 228 7.89 -11.44 -17.93
C ASP A 228 6.62 -11.37 -17.04
N PRO A 229 6.74 -10.81 -15.81
CA PRO A 229 5.68 -10.85 -14.81
C PRO A 229 4.44 -10.02 -15.18
N LEU A 230 4.55 -9.15 -16.19
CA LEU A 230 3.46 -8.30 -16.68
C LEU A 230 2.95 -8.71 -18.06
N GLY A 231 3.43 -9.83 -18.59
CA GLY A 231 2.97 -10.40 -19.85
C GLY A 231 2.72 -11.90 -19.69
N GLN A 232 3.62 -12.73 -20.21
CA GLN A 232 3.41 -14.18 -20.25
C GLN A 232 3.27 -14.82 -18.87
N SER A 233 3.89 -14.24 -17.84
CA SER A 233 3.85 -14.74 -16.46
C SER A 233 2.89 -13.92 -15.58
N LEU A 234 1.94 -13.19 -16.16
CA LEU A 234 0.95 -12.44 -15.39
C LEU A 234 0.23 -13.36 -14.39
N GLY A 235 0.07 -12.89 -13.15
CA GLY A 235 -0.52 -13.65 -12.05
C GLY A 235 0.46 -14.50 -11.24
N HIS A 236 1.69 -14.73 -11.75
CA HIS A 236 2.72 -15.47 -11.00
C HIS A 236 3.52 -14.57 -10.03
N ALA A 237 3.42 -13.26 -10.18
CA ALA A 237 3.98 -12.29 -9.24
C ALA A 237 2.86 -11.54 -8.51
N ARG A 238 3.03 -11.29 -7.22
CA ARG A 238 2.08 -10.48 -6.45
C ARG A 238 2.28 -9.01 -6.79
N MET A 239 1.23 -8.34 -7.26
CA MET A 239 1.22 -6.88 -7.40
C MET A 239 1.15 -6.26 -6.01
N LEU A 240 2.19 -5.51 -5.63
CA LEU A 240 2.23 -4.80 -4.35
C LEU A 240 1.56 -3.43 -4.49
N ARG A 241 1.92 -2.69 -5.54
CA ARG A 241 1.37 -1.37 -5.85
C ARG A 241 1.32 -1.14 -7.36
N VAL A 242 0.33 -0.38 -7.81
CA VAL A 242 0.21 0.12 -9.18
C VAL A 242 -0.07 1.61 -9.10
N SER A 243 0.67 2.43 -9.84
CA SER A 243 0.39 3.86 -9.89
C SER A 243 -0.88 4.13 -10.70
N PRO A 244 -1.54 5.29 -10.51
CA PRO A 244 -2.43 5.83 -11.52
C PRO A 244 -1.72 5.93 -12.87
N LEU A 245 -2.51 5.97 -13.94
CA LEU A 245 -2.00 6.25 -15.28
C LEU A 245 -1.67 7.75 -15.39
N VAL A 246 -0.42 8.09 -15.73
CA VAL A 246 0.07 9.47 -15.76
C VAL A 246 0.43 9.87 -17.19
N PRO A 247 0.01 11.04 -17.69
CA PRO A 247 0.43 11.54 -18.99
C PRO A 247 1.94 11.74 -19.02
N VAL A 248 2.59 11.30 -20.11
CA VAL A 248 3.98 11.65 -20.37
C VAL A 248 3.97 13.07 -20.93
N PRO A 249 4.67 14.03 -20.31
CA PRO A 249 4.70 15.39 -20.81
C PRO A 249 5.37 15.45 -22.19
N ASP A 250 5.04 16.50 -22.94
CA ASP A 250 5.79 16.86 -24.14
C ASP A 250 7.23 17.22 -23.78
N GLN A 251 8.09 17.24 -24.78
CA GLN A 251 9.50 17.53 -24.61
C GLN A 251 9.70 18.91 -23.96
N CYS A 252 10.45 18.95 -22.85
CA CYS A 252 10.92 20.19 -22.24
C CYS A 252 12.11 20.79 -23.01
#